data_AF-X1FRJ1-F1
#
_entry.id   AF-X1FRJ1-F1
#
_cell.length_a   1.000
_cell.length_b   1.000
_cell.length_c   1.000
_cell.angle_alpha   90.00
_cell.angle_beta   90.00
_cell.angle_gamma   90.00
#
_symmetry.space_group_name_H-M   'P 1'
#
loop_
_entity.id
_entity.type
_entity.pdbx_description
1 polymer ?
#
loop_
_entity_poly.entity_id
_entity_poly.type
_entity_poly.pdbx_seq_one_letter_code
_entity_poly.pdbx_strand_id
1 'polypeptide(L)' 'MWELKVARILREILAAGSKRDWDRMIELAQELEQLARECRDGKFEAKEG' A
#
# COMPACT_ATOMS: atom_id res chain seq x y z
N MET A 1 -9.62 2.56 7.43
CA MET A 1 -9.70 1.29 6.70
C MET A 1 -8.42 1.13 5.89
N TRP A 2 -7.47 0.33 6.39
CA TRP A 2 -6.15 0.10 5.78
C TRP A 2 -6.29 -0.69 4.46
N GLU A 3 -7.38 -1.45 4.33
CA GLU A 3 -7.79 -2.23 3.17
C GLU A 3 -7.95 -1.33 1.92
N LEU A 4 -8.55 -0.14 2.08
CA LEU A 4 -8.68 0.83 0.99
C LEU A 4 -7.31 1.38 0.55
N LYS A 5 -6.39 1.58 1.49
CA LYS A 5 -5.01 2.01 1.19
C LYS A 5 -4.25 0.90 0.46
N VAL A 6 -4.33 -0.35 0.89
CA VAL A 6 -3.74 -1.50 0.19
C VAL A 6 -4.27 -1.60 -1.24
N ALA A 7 -5.59 -1.54 -1.42
CA ALA A 7 -6.20 -1.62 -2.74
C ALA A 7 -5.74 -0.48 -3.67
N ARG A 8 -5.52 0.72 -3.13
CA ARG A 8 -4.95 1.86 -3.87
C ARG A 8 -3.53 1.56 -4.33
N ILE A 9 -2.66 1.15 -3.40
CA ILE A 9 -1.24 0.86 -3.68
C ILE A 9 -1.10 -0.23 -4.75
N LEU A 10 -1.86 -1.33 -4.63
CA LEU A 10 -1.79 -2.42 -5.60
C LEU A 10 -2.22 -1.99 -7.02
N ARG A 11 -3.25 -1.15 -7.16
CA ARG A 11 -3.66 -0.60 -8.45
C ARG A 11 -2.58 0.29 -9.06
N GLU A 12 -1.92 1.11 -8.25
CA GLU A 12 -0.85 1.98 -8.70
C GLU A 12 0.41 1.20 -9.11
N ILE A 13 0.74 0.11 -8.41
CA ILE A 13 1.86 -0.78 -8.79
C ILE A 13 1.63 -1.37 -10.18
N LEU A 14 0.41 -1.83 -10.46
CA LEU A 14 0.05 -2.36 -11.79
C LEU A 14 0.18 -1.28 -12.87
N ALA A 15 -0.28 -0.07 -12.61
CA ALA A 15 -0.16 1.05 -13.53
C ALA A 15 1.31 1.44 -13.79
N ALA A 16 2.13 1.53 -12.75
CA ALA A 16 3.56 1.81 -12.86
C ALA A 16 4.31 0.70 -13.61
N GLY A 17 4.03 -0.56 -13.29
CA GLY A 17 4.59 -1.73 -13.97
C GLY A 17 4.26 -1.78 -15.45
N SER A 18 3.03 -1.40 -15.84
CA SER A 18 2.64 -1.29 -17.26
C SER A 18 3.47 -0.28 -18.05
N LYS A 19 4.00 0.74 -17.37
CA LYS A 19 4.86 1.79 -17.94
C LYS A 19 6.36 1.52 -17.73
N ARG A 20 6.71 0.41 -17.05
CA ARG A 20 8.08 0.09 -16.60
C ARG A 20 8.69 1.22 -15.76
N ASP A 21 7.84 1.92 -15.01
CA ASP A 21 8.24 2.99 -14.10
C ASP A 21 8.73 2.37 -12.79
N TRP A 22 10.01 1.95 -12.80
CA TRP A 22 10.62 1.22 -11.70
C TRP A 22 10.74 2.06 -10.43
N ASP A 23 11.04 3.35 -10.59
CA ASP A 23 11.15 4.28 -9.46
C ASP A 23 9.81 4.38 -8.73
N ARG A 24 8.71 4.56 -9.48
CA ARG A 24 7.37 4.58 -8.88
C ARG A 24 6.98 3.25 -8.23
N MET A 25 7.38 2.12 -8.82
CA MET A 25 7.15 0.81 -8.21
C MET A 25 7.88 0.65 -6.87
N ILE A 26 9.11 1.16 -6.76
CA ILE A 26 9.90 1.11 -5.52
C ILE A 26 9.25 1.98 -4.43
N GLU A 27 8.82 3.19 -4.77
CA GLU A 27 8.10 4.07 -3.84
C GLU A 27 6.83 3.40 -3.28
N LEU A 28 6.03 2.79 -4.17
CA LEU A 28 4.80 2.12 -3.79
C LEU A 28 5.06 0.87 -2.93
N ALA A 29 6.16 0.16 -3.18
CA ALA A 29 6.57 -0.98 -2.36
C ALA A 29 6.96 -0.53 -0.95
N GLN A 30 7.66 0.59 -0.81
CA GLN A 30 7.99 1.18 0.50
C GLN A 30 6.74 1.66 1.24
N GLU A 31 5.78 2.27 0.53
CA GLU A 31 4.49 2.65 1.12
C GLU A 31 3.71 1.43 1.61
N LEU A 32 3.74 0.32 0.86
CA LEU A 32 3.13 -0.95 1.28
C LEU A 32 3.79 -1.52 2.52
N GLU A 33 5.12 -1.49 2.61
CA GLU A 33 5.87 -1.95 3.79
C GLU A 33 5.52 -1.10 5.02
N GLN A 34 5.45 0.22 4.86
CA GLN A 34 5.07 1.13 5.94
C GLN A 34 3.64 0.84 6.42
N LEU A 35 2.71 0.63 5.50
CA LEU A 35 1.32 0.27 5.83
C LEU A 35 1.26 -1.06 6.59
N ALA A 36 2.05 -2.06 6.19
CA ALA A 36 2.13 -3.35 6.88
C ALA A 36 2.71 -3.22 8.31
N ARG A 37 3.71 -2.34 8.49
CA ARG A 37 4.25 -2.01 9.83
C ARG A 37 3.18 -1.37 10.70
N GLU A 38 2.45 -0.39 10.17
CA GLU A 38 1.35 0.27 10.89
C GLU A 38 0.21 -0.69 11.27
N CYS A 39 -0.15 -1.63 10.39
CA CYS A 39 -1.12 -2.68 10.72
C CYS A 39 -0.61 -3.61 11.83
N ARG A 40 0.67 -3.98 11.80
CA ARG A 40 1.30 -4.83 12.83
C ARG A 40 1.34 -4.15 14.19
N ASP A 41 1.67 -2.86 14.22
CA ASP A 41 1.79 -2.08 15.45
C ASP A 41 0.41 -1.69 16.04
N GLY A 42 -0.69 -2.21 15.48
CA GLY A 42 -2.04 -1.95 15.98
C GLY A 42 -2.55 -0.53 15.69
N LYS A 43 -1.90 0.25 14.81
CA LYS A 43 -2.34 1.61 14.48
C LYS A 43 -3.67 1.67 13.74
N PHE A 44 -4.09 0.56 13.14
CA PHE A 44 -5.41 0.43 12.55
C PHE A 44 -6.25 -0.48 13.42
N GLU A 45 -6.81 0.07 14.49
CA GLU A 45 -7.94 -0.59 15.14
C GLU A 45 -9.04 -0.78 14.10
N ALA A 46 -9.43 -2.03 13.88
CA ALA A 46 -10.62 -2.35 13.14
C ALA A 46 -11.79 -1.74 13.92
N LYS A 47 -12.28 -0.58 13.50
CA LYS A 47 -13.62 -0.16 13.88
C LYS A 47 -14.57 -1.10 13.14
N GLU A 48 -14.94 -2.18 13.81
CA GLU A 48 -16.14 -2.93 13.48
C GLU A 48 -17.28 -1.93 13.39
N GLY A 49 -17.84 -1.80 12.18
CA GLY A 49 -19.06 -1.05 11.90
C GLY A 49 -20.26 -1.95 12.08
#